data_AF-K9FQ22-F1
#
_entry.id   AF-K9FQ22-F1
#
_cell.length_a   1.000
_cell.length_b   1.000
_cell.length_c   1.000
_cell.angle_alpha   90.00
_cell.angle_beta   90.00
_cell.angle_gamma   90.00
#
_symmetry.space_group_name_H-M   'P 1'
#
loop_
_entity.id
_entity.type
_entity.pdbx_description
1 polymer ?
#
loop_
_entity_poly.entity_id
_entity_poly.type
_entity_poly.pdbx_seq_one_letter_code
_entity_poly.pdbx_strand_id
1 'polypeptide(L)'
;MSGLFTTILACLLIQNVLAIEVNPEDETSLKNAAKTVATTMMDFYNARNSNDIPGKMDDTWWEGGSMFMTLIQYWYLTGDSQFNDAIQEGMYWQKGENNFFPSNYSQYLGNDDQVFWGLAAITAGELNFPEREHEPSWISLAEGVFNGQIPRWDVKNCGGGLRWQIWPYQDGYNLKNAISNGGLFQLSARLALYTRNATYAEWAEKIWDWSASTPLLRKNWTNGTESKWLEGVTGLIKTSNQFFPESGGNQILSDITCEPINRCDRNQKTFKAYFTGWLGFMSLIVPANITAEVMGKFKVSAVAAGQQCSGGSDGNHCGVRWTKKAEWDGTMGLEQQMSVLGVLNAVMVPFKADGPYNTDNGGTSKSDPVGGTNEQANVGPAPITTGDRVGAGILTAIFVIVWVGATCFMLVGGE
;
A
#
# COMPACT_ATOMS: atom_id res chain seq x y z
N MET A 1 -66.43 23.11 -27.52
CA MET A 1 -65.22 23.88 -27.86
C MET A 1 -65.05 24.92 -26.77
N SER A 2 -64.01 25.03 -25.96
CA SER A 2 -62.66 24.44 -25.93
C SER A 2 -62.11 24.78 -24.54
N GLY A 3 -61.49 23.80 -23.88
CA GLY A 3 -61.04 23.87 -22.49
C GLY A 3 -59.99 24.94 -22.20
N LEU A 4 -60.08 25.51 -21.00
CA LEU A 4 -59.05 26.33 -20.37
C LEU A 4 -57.88 25.41 -19.97
N PHE A 5 -56.75 25.50 -20.66
CA PHE A 5 -55.52 24.84 -20.25
C PHE A 5 -54.83 25.66 -19.16
N THR A 6 -54.87 25.16 -17.93
CA THR A 6 -54.03 25.63 -16.82
C THR A 6 -52.62 25.11 -17.04
N THR A 7 -51.69 26.00 -17.41
CA THR A 7 -50.26 25.69 -17.48
C THR A 7 -49.68 25.76 -16.08
N ILE A 8 -49.49 24.60 -15.44
CA ILE A 8 -48.71 24.50 -14.20
C ILE A 8 -47.24 24.54 -14.61
N LEU A 9 -46.59 25.69 -14.39
CA LEU A 9 -45.14 25.84 -14.50
C LEU A 9 -44.51 25.14 -13.29
N ALA A 10 -44.12 23.88 -13.46
CA ALA A 10 -43.29 23.19 -12.47
C ALA A 10 -41.89 23.81 -12.52
N CYS A 11 -41.60 24.73 -11.59
CA CYS A 11 -40.22 25.10 -11.27
C CYS A 11 -39.53 23.85 -10.70
N LEU A 12 -38.86 23.09 -11.56
CA LEU A 12 -37.80 22.17 -11.15
C LEU A 12 -36.73 23.03 -10.49
N LEU A 13 -36.76 23.09 -9.15
CA LEU A 13 -35.59 23.43 -8.36
C LEU A 13 -34.54 22.36 -8.68
N ILE A 14 -33.68 22.66 -9.65
CA ILE A 14 -32.39 21.98 -9.76
C ILE A 14 -31.69 22.34 -8.46
N GLN A 15 -31.76 21.46 -7.47
CA GLN A 15 -30.80 21.47 -6.39
C GLN A 15 -29.45 21.24 -7.07
N ASN A 16 -28.72 22.32 -7.33
CA ASN A 16 -27.31 22.23 -7.66
C ASN A 16 -26.66 21.69 -6.39
N VAL A 17 -26.57 20.37 -6.29
CA VAL A 17 -25.82 19.75 -5.23
C VAL A 17 -24.37 20.10 -5.48
N LEU A 18 -23.82 20.97 -4.62
CA LEU A 18 -22.47 21.48 -4.77
C LEU A 18 -21.49 20.34 -4.47
N ALA A 19 -20.51 20.16 -5.35
CA ALA A 19 -19.44 19.20 -5.16
C ALA A 19 -18.64 19.51 -3.88
N ILE A 20 -17.90 18.52 -3.37
CA ILE A 20 -16.97 18.75 -2.25
C ILE A 20 -15.88 19.74 -2.67
N GLU A 21 -15.87 20.92 -2.03
CA GLU A 21 -14.83 21.92 -2.24
C GLU A 21 -13.57 21.56 -1.46
N VAL A 22 -12.44 21.51 -2.16
CA VAL A 22 -11.13 21.17 -1.59
C VAL A 22 -10.17 22.33 -1.83
N ASN A 23 -9.67 22.92 -0.74
CA ASN A 23 -8.50 23.79 -0.76
C ASN A 23 -7.29 22.98 -0.26
N PRO A 24 -6.34 22.62 -1.14
CA PRO A 24 -5.22 21.75 -0.79
C PRO A 24 -4.15 22.42 0.09
N GLU A 25 -4.28 23.72 0.37
CA GLU A 25 -3.41 24.48 1.26
C GLU A 25 -4.05 24.74 2.64
N ASP A 26 -5.29 24.26 2.86
CA ASP A 26 -6.03 24.44 4.12
C ASP A 26 -6.33 23.08 4.76
N GLU A 27 -5.65 22.80 5.88
CA GLU A 27 -5.84 21.57 6.65
C GLU A 27 -7.30 21.36 7.08
N THR A 28 -8.04 22.43 7.39
CA THR A 28 -9.46 22.34 7.77
C THR A 28 -10.32 21.93 6.58
N SER A 29 -10.07 22.51 5.40
CA SER A 29 -10.76 22.12 4.17
C SER A 29 -10.53 20.64 3.84
N LEU A 30 -9.27 20.19 3.93
CA LEU A 30 -8.92 18.78 3.69
C LEU A 30 -9.58 17.83 4.69
N LYS A 31 -9.56 18.15 5.99
CA LYS A 31 -10.22 17.34 7.03
C LYS A 31 -11.73 17.23 6.81
N ASN A 32 -12.38 18.34 6.46
CA ASN A 32 -13.82 18.36 6.19
C ASN A 32 -14.17 17.51 4.97
N ALA A 33 -13.42 17.67 3.86
CA ALA A 33 -13.60 16.85 2.66
C ALA A 33 -13.36 15.36 2.95
N ALA A 34 -12.28 15.03 3.66
CA ALA A 34 -11.93 13.66 4.00
C ALA A 34 -12.99 13.03 4.91
N LYS A 35 -13.55 13.79 5.86
CA LYS A 35 -14.64 13.30 6.72
C LYS A 35 -15.88 12.92 5.92
N THR A 36 -16.34 13.79 5.02
CA THR A 36 -17.50 13.50 4.16
C THR A 36 -17.26 12.23 3.33
N VAL A 37 -16.11 12.15 2.65
CA VAL A 37 -15.73 10.99 1.82
C VAL A 37 -15.63 9.70 2.64
N ALA A 38 -15.00 9.76 3.82
CA ALA A 38 -14.85 8.60 4.71
C ALA A 38 -16.20 8.13 5.27
N THR A 39 -17.10 9.05 5.64
CA THR A 39 -18.47 8.71 6.06
C THR A 39 -19.23 8.02 4.92
N THR A 40 -19.24 8.57 3.71
CA THR A 40 -19.90 7.94 2.56
C THR A 40 -19.29 6.58 2.20
N MET A 41 -17.97 6.43 2.35
CA MET A 41 -17.30 5.13 2.20
C MET A 41 -17.82 4.09 3.21
N MET A 42 -17.99 4.51 4.46
CA MET A 42 -18.52 3.65 5.53
C MET A 42 -20.00 3.32 5.36
N ASP A 43 -20.78 4.16 4.70
CA ASP A 43 -22.16 3.83 4.33
C ASP A 43 -22.20 2.62 3.38
N PHE A 44 -21.32 2.57 2.38
CA PHE A 44 -21.17 1.40 1.51
C PHE A 44 -20.73 0.16 2.28
N TYR A 45 -19.75 0.31 3.17
CA TYR A 45 -19.32 -0.80 4.02
C TYR A 45 -20.50 -1.33 4.85
N ASN A 46 -21.27 -0.46 5.52
CA ASN A 46 -22.39 -0.89 6.36
C ASN A 46 -23.55 -1.49 5.57
N ALA A 47 -23.76 -1.08 4.31
CA ALA A 47 -24.83 -1.56 3.45
C ALA A 47 -24.52 -2.86 2.70
N ARG A 48 -23.30 -3.40 2.83
CA ARG A 48 -22.88 -4.65 2.17
C ARG A 48 -23.73 -5.85 2.62
N ASN A 49 -23.90 -6.85 1.74
CA ASN A 49 -24.64 -8.07 2.09
C ASN A 49 -23.88 -8.95 3.10
N SER A 50 -22.55 -8.85 3.13
CA SER A 50 -21.66 -9.52 4.08
C SER A 50 -21.49 -8.75 5.40
N ASN A 51 -22.46 -7.94 5.80
CA ASN A 51 -22.38 -7.11 7.02
C ASN A 51 -22.23 -7.92 8.31
N ASP A 52 -22.74 -9.15 8.36
CA ASP A 52 -22.55 -10.12 9.46
C ASP A 52 -21.11 -10.63 9.60
N ILE A 53 -20.22 -10.31 8.65
CA ILE A 53 -18.82 -10.71 8.65
C ILE A 53 -17.97 -9.43 8.65
N PRO A 54 -17.54 -8.95 9.83
CA PRO A 54 -16.69 -7.77 9.95
C PRO A 54 -15.43 -7.87 9.07
N GLY A 55 -15.12 -6.80 8.36
CA GLY A 55 -13.93 -6.66 7.52
C GLY A 55 -13.98 -7.36 6.17
N LYS A 56 -14.97 -8.22 5.90
CA LYS A 56 -15.16 -8.81 4.57
C LYS A 56 -16.03 -7.91 3.70
N MET A 57 -15.67 -7.80 2.42
CA MET A 57 -16.49 -7.16 1.38
C MET A 57 -17.26 -8.22 0.57
N ASP A 58 -18.29 -7.77 -0.15
CA ASP A 58 -19.05 -8.65 -1.05
C ASP A 58 -18.13 -9.08 -2.20
N ASP A 59 -18.12 -10.37 -2.56
CA ASP A 59 -17.31 -10.96 -3.66
C ASP A 59 -15.78 -10.76 -3.61
N THR A 60 -15.24 -10.05 -2.61
CA THR A 60 -13.81 -9.82 -2.45
C THR A 60 -13.42 -9.79 -0.97
N TRP A 61 -12.19 -10.19 -0.68
CA TRP A 61 -11.70 -10.28 0.70
C TRP A 61 -10.58 -9.27 0.99
N TRP A 62 -9.66 -9.05 0.05
CA TRP A 62 -8.50 -8.16 0.20
C TRP A 62 -8.87 -6.68 0.35
N GLU A 63 -10.00 -6.28 -0.24
CA GLU A 63 -10.43 -4.88 -0.28
C GLU A 63 -10.77 -4.34 1.11
N GLY A 64 -11.21 -5.20 2.04
CA GLY A 64 -11.42 -4.82 3.43
C GLY A 64 -10.13 -4.32 4.09
N GLY A 65 -9.02 -5.03 3.92
CA GLY A 65 -7.71 -4.62 4.41
C GLY A 65 -7.27 -3.28 3.79
N SER A 66 -7.52 -3.10 2.50
CA SER A 66 -7.23 -1.85 1.79
C SER A 66 -8.05 -0.65 2.30
N MET A 67 -9.34 -0.85 2.53
CA MET A 67 -10.24 0.17 3.07
C MET A 67 -9.80 0.57 4.47
N PHE A 68 -9.52 -0.41 5.34
CA PHE A 68 -9.06 -0.16 6.70
C PHE A 68 -7.70 0.52 6.75
N MET A 69 -6.74 0.15 5.90
CA MET A 69 -5.47 0.87 5.75
C MET A 69 -5.72 2.37 5.47
N THR A 70 -6.64 2.67 4.54
CA THR A 70 -6.97 4.05 4.16
C THR A 70 -7.67 4.81 5.30
N LEU A 71 -8.53 4.14 6.06
CA LEU A 71 -9.21 4.72 7.23
C LEU A 71 -8.28 4.93 8.43
N ILE A 72 -7.29 4.06 8.62
CA ILE A 72 -6.25 4.25 9.65
C ILE A 72 -5.42 5.50 9.34
N GLN A 73 -5.05 5.70 8.08
CA GLN A 73 -4.38 6.92 7.64
C GLN A 73 -5.27 8.15 7.86
N TYR A 74 -6.56 8.06 7.54
CA TYR A 74 -7.55 9.11 7.81
C TYR A 74 -7.59 9.47 9.31
N TRP A 75 -7.73 8.48 10.19
CA TRP A 75 -7.72 8.70 11.64
C TRP A 75 -6.43 9.41 12.08
N TYR A 76 -5.27 8.92 11.63
CA TYR A 76 -3.99 9.50 12.00
C TYR A 76 -3.87 10.95 11.54
N LEU A 77 -4.32 11.28 10.33
CA LEU A 77 -4.20 12.62 9.74
C LEU A 77 -5.24 13.61 10.30
N THR A 78 -6.46 13.15 10.56
CA THR A 78 -7.56 14.03 11.00
C THR A 78 -7.70 14.10 12.52
N GLY A 79 -7.33 13.04 13.23
CA GLY A 79 -7.66 12.82 14.64
C GLY A 79 -9.08 12.32 14.88
N ASP A 80 -9.86 12.07 13.82
CA ASP A 80 -11.24 11.58 13.92
C ASP A 80 -11.28 10.06 14.12
N SER A 81 -11.76 9.65 15.28
CA SER A 81 -11.80 8.25 15.72
C SER A 81 -13.14 7.56 15.48
N GLN A 82 -14.10 8.18 14.78
CA GLN A 82 -15.46 7.65 14.65
C GLN A 82 -15.54 6.24 14.01
N PHE A 83 -14.51 5.82 13.26
CA PHE A 83 -14.49 4.51 12.59
C PHE A 83 -13.56 3.49 13.25
N ASN A 84 -12.86 3.86 14.34
CA ASN A 84 -11.82 3.02 14.92
C ASN A 84 -12.37 1.66 15.40
N ASP A 85 -13.57 1.64 15.98
CA ASP A 85 -14.18 0.40 16.45
C ASP A 85 -14.48 -0.58 15.31
N ALA A 86 -15.00 -0.08 14.19
CA ALA A 86 -15.29 -0.90 13.01
C ALA A 86 -14.01 -1.44 12.34
N ILE A 87 -12.95 -0.62 12.30
CA ILE A 87 -11.62 -1.02 11.81
C ILE A 87 -11.06 -2.14 12.68
N GLN A 88 -11.02 -1.94 14.00
CA GLN A 88 -10.48 -2.94 14.93
C GLN A 88 -11.28 -4.25 14.86
N GLU A 89 -12.61 -4.16 14.89
CA GLU A 89 -13.48 -5.33 14.80
C GLU A 89 -13.22 -6.10 13.50
N GLY A 90 -13.19 -5.41 12.35
CA GLY A 90 -12.96 -6.05 11.06
C GLY A 90 -11.57 -6.65 10.92
N MET A 91 -10.52 -5.95 11.33
CA MET A 91 -9.14 -6.46 11.24
C MET A 91 -8.93 -7.66 12.17
N TYR A 92 -9.39 -7.61 13.41
CA TYR A 92 -9.25 -8.75 14.33
C TYR A 92 -10.13 -9.94 13.93
N TRP A 93 -11.29 -9.71 13.32
CA TRP A 93 -12.12 -10.80 12.79
C TRP A 93 -11.41 -11.55 11.66
N GLN A 94 -10.73 -10.83 10.77
CA GLN A 94 -10.09 -11.41 9.58
C GLN A 94 -8.67 -11.95 9.83
N LYS A 95 -8.14 -11.83 11.06
CA LYS A 95 -6.75 -12.20 11.40
C LYS A 95 -6.42 -13.68 11.19
N GLY A 96 -7.42 -14.56 11.18
CA GLY A 96 -7.23 -16.01 11.08
C GLY A 96 -6.36 -16.53 12.23
N GLU A 97 -5.33 -17.31 11.90
CA GLU A 97 -4.30 -17.74 12.85
C GLU A 97 -3.20 -16.66 13.02
N ASN A 98 -3.62 -15.40 13.23
CA ASN A 98 -2.75 -14.22 13.35
C ASN A 98 -1.82 -13.96 12.14
N ASN A 99 -2.26 -14.34 10.94
CA ASN A 99 -1.49 -14.22 9.70
C ASN A 99 -2.32 -13.70 8.51
N PHE A 100 -3.56 -13.24 8.78
CA PHE A 100 -4.53 -12.85 7.76
C PHE A 100 -4.70 -13.89 6.66
N PHE A 101 -4.74 -15.17 7.05
CA PHE A 101 -5.00 -16.28 6.13
C PHE A 101 -6.12 -17.17 6.69
N PRO A 102 -7.34 -16.62 6.85
CA PRO A 102 -8.45 -17.35 7.49
C PRO A 102 -8.88 -18.56 6.66
N SER A 103 -9.12 -19.69 7.33
CA SER A 103 -9.47 -20.97 6.71
C SER A 103 -10.69 -20.88 5.80
N ASN A 104 -11.70 -20.08 6.17
CA ASN A 104 -12.93 -19.86 5.40
C ASN A 104 -12.70 -19.33 3.97
N TYR A 105 -11.60 -18.61 3.74
CA TYR A 105 -11.34 -17.94 2.46
C TYR A 105 -10.05 -18.42 1.79
N SER A 106 -9.12 -18.99 2.56
CA SER A 106 -7.78 -19.40 2.14
C SER A 106 -7.70 -20.18 0.82
N GLN A 107 -8.73 -20.94 0.45
CA GLN A 107 -8.80 -21.73 -0.78
C GLN A 107 -8.80 -20.92 -2.08
N TYR A 108 -9.19 -19.64 -2.05
CA TYR A 108 -9.27 -18.79 -3.25
C TYR A 108 -8.37 -17.55 -3.20
N LEU A 109 -7.59 -17.36 -2.12
CA LEU A 109 -6.73 -16.19 -1.94
C LEU A 109 -5.42 -16.32 -2.73
N GLY A 110 -4.95 -15.19 -3.25
CA GLY A 110 -3.60 -14.96 -3.73
C GLY A 110 -2.68 -14.37 -2.66
N ASN A 111 -1.39 -14.24 -3.00
CA ASN A 111 -0.41 -13.60 -2.12
C ASN A 111 -0.66 -12.08 -2.01
N ASP A 112 -1.15 -11.45 -3.06
CA ASP A 112 -1.60 -10.06 -3.04
C ASP A 112 -2.81 -9.88 -2.12
N ASP A 113 -3.78 -10.79 -2.14
CA ASP A 113 -4.94 -10.69 -1.24
C ASP A 113 -4.51 -10.63 0.24
N GLN A 114 -3.63 -11.55 0.65
CA GLN A 114 -3.10 -11.62 2.00
C GLN A 114 -2.25 -10.38 2.35
N VAL A 115 -1.44 -9.89 1.41
CA VAL A 115 -0.48 -8.82 1.72
C VAL A 115 -1.17 -7.49 2.00
N PHE A 116 -2.32 -7.19 1.39
CA PHE A 116 -3.05 -5.96 1.68
C PHE A 116 -3.49 -5.85 3.15
N TRP A 117 -3.83 -6.98 3.79
CA TRP A 117 -4.12 -7.00 5.23
C TRP A 117 -2.87 -6.84 6.08
N GLY A 118 -1.75 -7.46 5.68
CA GLY A 118 -0.45 -7.24 6.33
C GLY A 118 -0.01 -5.77 6.24
N LEU A 119 -0.22 -5.13 5.10
CA LEU A 119 0.06 -3.71 4.87
C LEU A 119 -0.84 -2.81 5.73
N ALA A 120 -2.11 -3.16 5.91
CA ALA A 120 -3.00 -2.46 6.84
C ALA A 120 -2.50 -2.56 8.28
N ALA A 121 -2.06 -3.76 8.70
CA ALA A 121 -1.55 -3.99 10.04
C ALA A 121 -0.23 -3.25 10.30
N ILE A 122 0.73 -3.29 9.37
CA ILE A 122 1.96 -2.50 9.57
C ILE A 122 1.69 -0.99 9.53
N THR A 123 0.69 -0.52 8.77
CA THR A 123 0.24 0.88 8.83
C THR A 123 -0.37 1.21 10.20
N ALA A 124 -1.15 0.32 10.79
CA ALA A 124 -1.68 0.49 12.13
C ALA A 124 -0.55 0.62 13.17
N GLY A 125 0.48 -0.23 13.09
CA GLY A 125 1.66 -0.14 13.97
C GLY A 125 2.46 1.15 13.78
N GLU A 126 2.79 1.52 12.54
CA GLU A 126 3.55 2.72 12.21
C GLU A 126 2.84 4.03 12.55
N LEU A 127 1.52 4.00 12.72
CA LEU A 127 0.72 5.19 13.08
C LEU A 127 0.21 5.13 14.53
N ASN A 128 0.66 4.15 15.33
CA ASN A 128 0.20 3.94 16.71
C ASN A 128 -1.33 3.84 16.81
N PHE A 129 -1.98 3.19 15.83
CA PHE A 129 -3.41 2.93 15.87
C PHE A 129 -3.76 2.08 17.10
N PRO A 130 -4.83 2.38 17.84
CA PRO A 130 -5.14 1.68 19.09
C PRO A 130 -5.26 0.16 18.90
N GLU A 131 -4.73 -0.61 19.86
CA GLU A 131 -4.87 -2.06 19.95
C GLU A 131 -5.96 -2.43 20.98
N ARG A 132 -6.58 -3.60 20.85
CA ARG A 132 -7.51 -4.14 21.86
C ARG A 132 -6.78 -5.04 22.84
N GLU A 133 -7.24 -5.05 24.09
CA GLU A 133 -6.71 -5.97 25.10
C GLU A 133 -6.97 -7.43 24.67
N HIS A 134 -5.99 -8.32 24.95
CA HIS A 134 -6.01 -9.74 24.58
C HIS A 134 -6.00 -10.07 23.09
N GLU A 135 -5.92 -9.07 22.22
CA GLU A 135 -5.70 -9.24 20.79
C GLU A 135 -4.19 -9.18 20.46
N PRO A 136 -3.73 -9.78 19.34
CA PRO A 136 -2.36 -9.63 18.89
C PRO A 136 -2.08 -8.17 18.51
N SER A 137 -0.82 -7.78 18.64
CA SER A 137 -0.38 -6.46 18.20
C SER A 137 -0.45 -6.33 16.68
N TRP A 138 -0.57 -5.10 16.18
CA TRP A 138 -0.57 -4.86 14.73
C TRP A 138 0.71 -5.33 14.04
N ILE A 139 1.86 -5.13 14.67
CA ILE A 139 3.15 -5.56 14.10
C ILE A 139 3.27 -7.08 14.08
N SER A 140 2.84 -7.80 15.11
CA SER A 140 2.85 -9.27 15.09
C SER A 140 1.96 -9.84 13.98
N LEU A 141 0.81 -9.22 13.69
CA LEU A 141 -0.04 -9.61 12.57
C LEU A 141 0.63 -9.37 11.21
N ALA A 142 1.36 -8.26 11.06
CA ALA A 142 2.15 -7.96 9.87
C ALA A 142 3.31 -8.97 9.68
N GLU A 143 4.00 -9.32 10.76
CA GLU A 143 5.02 -10.38 10.78
C GLU A 143 4.42 -11.74 10.42
N GLY A 144 3.21 -12.05 10.87
CA GLY A 144 2.47 -13.26 10.48
C GLY A 144 2.21 -13.38 8.99
N VAL A 145 1.86 -12.28 8.32
CA VAL A 145 1.73 -12.26 6.85
C VAL A 145 3.07 -12.51 6.17
N PHE A 146 4.13 -11.84 6.62
CA PHE A 146 5.49 -12.05 6.09
C PHE A 146 5.91 -13.51 6.24
N ASN A 147 5.77 -14.08 7.45
CA ASN A 147 6.12 -15.46 7.77
C ASN A 147 5.30 -16.47 6.96
N GLY A 148 4.04 -16.16 6.64
CA GLY A 148 3.21 -16.98 5.75
C GLY A 148 3.63 -16.94 4.28
N GLN A 149 4.24 -15.84 3.82
CA GLN A 149 4.61 -15.65 2.40
C GLN A 149 6.03 -16.11 2.06
N ILE A 150 7.01 -15.92 2.94
CA ILE A 150 8.41 -16.29 2.64
C ILE A 150 8.61 -17.77 2.22
N PRO A 151 7.89 -18.77 2.76
CA PRO A 151 8.05 -20.16 2.33
C PRO A 151 7.53 -20.41 0.91
N ARG A 152 6.74 -19.49 0.36
CA ARG A 152 6.16 -19.56 -0.99
C ARG A 152 7.07 -18.96 -2.07
N TRP A 153 8.22 -18.42 -1.69
CA TRP A 153 9.21 -17.88 -2.64
C TRP A 153 9.75 -18.97 -3.55
N ASP A 154 9.36 -18.95 -4.83
CA ASP A 154 9.68 -19.99 -5.80
C ASP A 154 11.06 -19.73 -6.45
N VAL A 155 12.08 -20.42 -5.94
CA VAL A 155 13.46 -20.38 -6.48
C VAL A 155 13.66 -21.24 -7.73
N LYS A 156 12.72 -22.13 -8.07
CA LYS A 156 12.89 -23.08 -9.18
C LYS A 156 12.58 -22.45 -10.52
N ASN A 157 11.63 -21.50 -10.56
CA ASN A 157 11.18 -20.85 -11.78
C ASN A 157 11.52 -19.35 -11.75
N CYS A 158 11.98 -18.82 -12.89
CA CYS A 158 12.30 -17.39 -13.04
C CYS A 158 13.35 -16.84 -12.03
N GLY A 159 14.21 -17.70 -11.47
CA GLY A 159 15.26 -17.30 -10.53
C GLY A 159 14.77 -16.76 -9.18
N GLY A 160 13.50 -16.97 -8.82
CA GLY A 160 12.87 -16.38 -7.64
C GLY A 160 11.48 -15.84 -7.94
N GLY A 161 10.88 -15.17 -6.96
CA GLY A 161 9.60 -14.48 -7.07
C GLY A 161 8.42 -15.27 -6.54
N LEU A 162 7.51 -14.58 -5.86
CA LEU A 162 6.19 -15.06 -5.54
C LEU A 162 5.33 -15.16 -6.80
N ARG A 163 4.51 -16.21 -6.83
CA ARG A 163 3.38 -16.34 -7.75
C ARG A 163 2.23 -15.46 -7.27
N TRP A 164 1.34 -15.11 -8.19
CA TRP A 164 0.12 -14.41 -7.86
C TRP A 164 -0.74 -15.24 -6.91
N GLN A 165 -1.16 -16.42 -7.38
CA GLN A 165 -1.98 -17.34 -6.61
C GLN A 165 -1.16 -18.27 -5.72
N ILE A 166 -1.77 -18.75 -4.63
CA ILE A 166 -1.12 -19.61 -3.64
C ILE A 166 -1.22 -21.09 -4.03
N TRP A 167 -2.31 -21.50 -4.65
CA TRP A 167 -2.59 -22.90 -4.94
C TRP A 167 -2.43 -23.25 -6.43
N PRO A 168 -1.84 -24.42 -6.76
CA PRO A 168 -1.61 -24.84 -8.15
C PRO A 168 -2.85 -24.95 -9.03
N TYR A 169 -4.04 -25.11 -8.45
CA TYR A 169 -5.31 -25.23 -9.17
C TYR A 169 -5.97 -23.89 -9.50
N GLN A 170 -5.46 -22.77 -8.97
CA GLN A 170 -6.04 -21.44 -9.23
C GLN A 170 -5.52 -20.88 -10.55
N ASP A 171 -6.42 -20.26 -11.31
CA ASP A 171 -6.06 -19.49 -12.50
C ASP A 171 -5.12 -18.35 -12.12
N GLY A 172 -3.98 -18.27 -12.81
CA GLY A 172 -2.94 -17.29 -12.48
C GLY A 172 -1.84 -17.82 -11.55
N TYR A 173 -1.87 -19.07 -11.08
CA TYR A 173 -0.77 -19.67 -10.30
C TYR A 173 0.58 -19.64 -11.03
N ASN A 174 0.57 -19.74 -12.36
CA ASN A 174 1.79 -19.67 -13.17
C ASN A 174 2.27 -18.24 -13.46
N LEU A 175 1.54 -17.22 -13.03
CA LEU A 175 1.92 -15.82 -13.17
C LEU A 175 2.72 -15.37 -11.94
N LYS A 176 3.86 -14.71 -12.17
CA LYS A 176 4.56 -13.90 -11.16
C LYS A 176 4.34 -12.44 -11.53
N ASN A 177 3.61 -11.70 -10.70
CA ASN A 177 3.20 -10.33 -10.99
C ASN A 177 3.89 -9.32 -10.06
N ALA A 178 3.77 -8.04 -10.40
CA ALA A 178 4.37 -6.95 -9.63
C ALA A 178 3.69 -6.75 -8.27
N ILE A 179 2.38 -6.98 -8.14
CA ILE A 179 1.64 -6.68 -6.91
C ILE A 179 1.97 -7.65 -5.76
N SER A 180 2.08 -8.96 -6.03
CA SER A 180 2.43 -9.93 -4.99
C SER A 180 3.88 -9.75 -4.51
N ASN A 181 4.81 -9.46 -5.43
CA ASN A 181 6.22 -9.28 -5.08
C ASN A 181 6.50 -7.89 -4.49
N GLY A 182 5.90 -6.84 -5.06
CA GLY A 182 5.99 -5.47 -4.55
C GLY A 182 5.34 -5.32 -3.17
N GLY A 183 4.23 -6.03 -2.93
CA GLY A 183 3.60 -6.10 -1.61
C GLY A 183 4.52 -6.72 -0.55
N LEU A 184 5.11 -7.90 -0.84
CA LEU A 184 6.06 -8.53 0.07
C LEU A 184 7.31 -7.66 0.27
N PHE A 185 7.82 -7.01 -0.79
CA PHE A 185 8.93 -6.07 -0.69
C PHE A 185 8.63 -4.93 0.27
N GLN A 186 7.50 -4.24 0.08
CA GLN A 186 7.10 -3.13 0.94
C GLN A 186 6.89 -3.58 2.39
N LEU A 187 6.22 -4.72 2.61
CA LEU A 187 6.04 -5.28 3.95
C LEU A 187 7.38 -5.58 4.63
N SER A 188 8.32 -6.20 3.90
CA SER A 188 9.66 -6.53 4.40
C SER A 188 10.46 -5.27 4.75
N ALA A 189 10.48 -4.27 3.85
CA ALA A 189 11.21 -3.02 4.08
C ALA A 189 10.65 -2.24 5.28
N ARG A 190 9.33 -2.21 5.43
CA ARG A 190 8.65 -1.56 6.55
C ARG A 190 8.87 -2.29 7.87
N LEU A 191 8.80 -3.63 7.88
CA LEU A 191 9.13 -4.42 9.07
C LEU A 191 10.59 -4.23 9.49
N ALA A 192 11.52 -4.14 8.55
CA ALA A 192 12.92 -3.82 8.83
C ALA A 192 13.07 -2.44 9.49
N LEU A 193 12.38 -1.43 8.95
CA LEU A 193 12.37 -0.07 9.51
C LEU A 193 11.76 -0.05 10.91
N TYR A 194 10.64 -0.74 11.13
CA TYR A 194 9.93 -0.74 12.40
C TYR A 194 10.68 -1.50 13.50
N THR A 195 11.15 -2.72 13.21
CA THR A 195 11.65 -3.68 14.21
C THR A 195 13.17 -3.71 14.37
N ARG A 196 13.91 -3.12 13.41
CA ARG A 196 15.38 -3.23 13.31
C ARG A 196 15.91 -4.65 13.12
N ASN A 197 15.05 -5.59 12.76
CA ASN A 197 15.47 -6.95 12.47
C ASN A 197 16.03 -7.05 11.04
N ALA A 198 17.30 -7.46 10.94
CA ALA A 198 18.03 -7.54 9.68
C ALA A 198 17.41 -8.55 8.68
N THR A 199 16.75 -9.61 9.16
CA THR A 199 16.10 -10.61 8.30
C THR A 199 15.11 -9.97 7.33
N TYR A 200 14.32 -9.01 7.79
CA TYR A 200 13.36 -8.32 6.94
C TYR A 200 14.05 -7.45 5.88
N ALA A 201 15.18 -6.82 6.22
CA ALA A 201 15.97 -6.04 5.27
C ALA A 201 16.60 -6.94 4.19
N GLU A 202 17.15 -8.10 4.58
CA GLU A 202 17.71 -9.08 3.66
C GLU A 202 16.66 -9.60 2.66
N TRP A 203 15.43 -9.83 3.13
CA TRP A 203 14.33 -10.19 2.24
C TRP A 203 13.93 -9.03 1.31
N ALA A 204 13.86 -7.80 1.82
CA ALA A 204 13.58 -6.64 0.97
C ALA A 204 14.63 -6.48 -0.15
N GLU A 205 15.93 -6.61 0.18
CA GLU A 205 17.04 -6.60 -0.78
C GLU A 205 16.88 -7.72 -1.83
N LYS A 206 16.62 -8.96 -1.38
CA LYS A 206 16.44 -10.12 -2.25
C LYS A 206 15.27 -9.95 -3.22
N ILE A 207 14.13 -9.46 -2.76
CA ILE A 207 12.93 -9.29 -3.59
C ILE A 207 13.14 -8.16 -4.60
N TRP A 208 13.79 -7.07 -4.18
CA TRP A 208 14.14 -5.97 -5.07
C TRP A 208 15.10 -6.41 -6.18
N ASP A 209 16.18 -7.11 -5.82
CA ASP A 209 17.17 -7.59 -6.79
C ASP A 209 16.56 -8.55 -7.80
N TRP A 210 15.70 -9.46 -7.32
CA TRP A 210 14.92 -10.31 -8.20
C TRP A 210 14.03 -9.45 -9.12
N SER A 211 13.25 -8.52 -8.58
CA SER A 211 12.34 -7.68 -9.37
C SER A 211 13.08 -6.88 -10.44
N ALA A 212 14.25 -6.31 -10.11
CA ALA A 212 15.12 -5.55 -11.02
C ALA A 212 15.82 -6.42 -12.09
N SER A 213 15.87 -7.74 -11.89
CA SER A 213 16.32 -8.70 -12.89
C SER A 213 15.22 -9.11 -13.88
N THR A 214 13.96 -8.82 -13.57
CA THR A 214 12.79 -9.20 -14.40
C THR A 214 12.26 -8.02 -15.24
N PRO A 215 11.38 -8.28 -16.23
CA PRO A 215 10.66 -7.23 -16.96
C PRO A 215 9.65 -6.42 -16.11
N LEU A 216 9.41 -6.78 -14.84
CA LEU A 216 8.47 -6.08 -13.97
C LEU A 216 8.93 -4.63 -13.68
N LEU A 217 10.24 -4.37 -13.69
CA LEU A 217 10.79 -3.03 -13.51
C LEU A 217 11.38 -2.50 -14.82
N ARG A 218 10.81 -1.39 -15.30
CA ARG A 218 11.36 -0.65 -16.44
C ARG A 218 12.57 0.15 -15.95
N LYS A 219 13.75 -0.14 -16.50
CA LYS A 219 15.00 0.47 -16.08
C LYS A 219 15.13 1.90 -16.63
N ASN A 220 14.72 2.90 -15.84
CA ASN A 220 14.95 4.33 -16.09
C ASN A 220 15.73 4.94 -14.92
N TRP A 221 16.88 4.33 -14.65
CA TRP A 221 17.73 4.64 -13.50
C TRP A 221 18.67 5.81 -13.80
N THR A 222 19.22 6.43 -12.76
CA THR A 222 20.22 7.49 -12.90
C THR A 222 21.55 6.91 -13.38
N ASN A 223 22.56 7.73 -13.66
CA ASN A 223 23.86 7.23 -14.15
C ASN A 223 24.72 6.57 -13.04
N GLY A 224 24.10 5.90 -12.06
CA GLY A 224 24.79 5.19 -10.97
C GLY A 224 25.56 6.06 -9.98
N THR A 225 25.22 7.35 -9.86
CA THR A 225 25.87 8.28 -8.93
C THR A 225 25.29 8.25 -7.52
N GLU A 226 24.12 7.63 -7.35
CA GLU A 226 23.36 7.57 -6.10
C GLU A 226 23.43 6.18 -5.46
N SER A 227 22.99 6.06 -4.20
CA SER A 227 22.79 4.73 -3.61
C SER A 227 21.72 3.95 -4.36
N LYS A 228 21.83 2.62 -4.37
CA LYS A 228 20.86 1.68 -4.99
C LYS A 228 19.40 2.05 -4.69
N TRP A 229 19.11 2.40 -3.43
CA TRP A 229 17.77 2.73 -2.98
C TRP A 229 17.29 4.10 -3.47
N LEU A 230 18.18 5.10 -3.47
CA LEU A 230 17.85 6.44 -3.94
C LEU A 230 17.64 6.48 -5.47
N GLU A 231 18.46 5.72 -6.20
CA GLU A 231 18.29 5.46 -7.62
C GLU A 231 16.95 4.74 -7.90
N GLY A 232 16.57 3.77 -7.07
CA GLY A 232 15.24 3.13 -7.00
C GLY A 232 14.09 4.08 -6.94
N VAL A 233 14.02 4.84 -5.85
CA VAL A 233 12.92 5.76 -5.59
C VAL A 233 12.83 6.80 -6.70
N THR A 234 13.96 7.37 -7.13
CA THR A 234 14.00 8.39 -8.20
C THR A 234 13.47 7.83 -9.53
N GLY A 235 13.91 6.63 -9.93
CA GLY A 235 13.46 5.99 -11.17
C GLY A 235 11.96 5.66 -11.16
N LEU A 236 11.44 5.18 -10.03
CA LEU A 236 10.01 4.87 -9.86
C LEU A 236 9.14 6.14 -9.90
N ILE A 237 9.53 7.21 -9.19
CA ILE A 237 8.81 8.50 -9.23
C ILE A 237 8.82 9.10 -10.64
N LYS A 238 9.96 9.02 -11.35
CA LYS A 238 10.02 9.49 -12.74
C LYS A 238 9.08 8.67 -13.64
N THR A 239 8.99 7.36 -13.42
CA THR A 239 8.09 6.48 -14.16
C THR A 239 6.62 6.78 -13.87
N SER A 240 6.29 7.21 -12.65
CA SER A 240 4.92 7.53 -12.26
C SER A 240 4.35 8.76 -12.97
N ASN A 241 5.18 9.57 -13.63
CA ASN A 241 4.70 10.68 -14.47
C ASN A 241 3.73 10.24 -15.57
N GLN A 242 3.77 8.98 -16.00
CA GLN A 242 2.83 8.44 -16.98
C GLN A 242 1.36 8.49 -16.49
N PHE A 243 1.12 8.49 -15.17
CA PHE A 243 -0.22 8.51 -14.60
C PHE A 243 -0.87 9.90 -14.58
N PHE A 244 -0.19 10.91 -15.12
CA PHE A 244 -0.70 12.27 -15.26
C PHE A 244 -0.83 12.61 -16.76
N PRO A 245 -1.91 12.14 -17.42
CA PRO A 245 -2.07 12.30 -18.86
C PRO A 245 -2.38 13.74 -19.26
N GLU A 246 -2.23 14.03 -20.55
CA GLU A 246 -2.55 15.33 -21.16
C GLU A 246 -4.02 15.73 -20.96
N SER A 247 -4.95 14.75 -20.93
CA SER A 247 -6.37 14.99 -20.62
C SER A 247 -6.58 15.59 -19.22
N GLY A 248 -5.67 15.33 -18.29
CA GLY A 248 -5.60 15.94 -16.97
C GLY A 248 -4.67 17.16 -16.90
N GLY A 249 -4.28 17.73 -18.05
CA GLY A 249 -3.31 18.82 -18.15
C GLY A 249 -1.90 18.44 -17.70
N ASN A 250 -1.55 17.15 -17.70
CA ASN A 250 -0.35 16.59 -17.10
C ASN A 250 -0.23 16.82 -15.57
N GLN A 251 -1.35 17.10 -14.90
CA GLN A 251 -1.40 17.42 -13.47
C GLN A 251 -2.39 16.55 -12.67
N ILE A 252 -3.46 16.07 -13.30
CA ILE A 252 -4.50 15.27 -12.64
C ILE A 252 -4.21 13.77 -12.84
N LEU A 253 -4.17 13.04 -11.73
CA LEU A 253 -3.96 11.61 -11.69
C LEU A 253 -5.10 10.83 -12.37
N SER A 254 -4.74 9.83 -13.18
CA SER A 254 -5.68 8.94 -13.86
C SER A 254 -5.10 7.53 -14.00
N ASP A 255 -5.92 6.50 -13.82
CA ASP A 255 -5.57 5.17 -14.35
C ASP A 255 -5.65 5.19 -15.87
N ILE A 256 -4.48 5.39 -16.50
CA ILE A 256 -4.32 5.55 -17.94
C ILE A 256 -4.75 4.32 -18.76
N THR A 257 -4.91 3.16 -18.13
CA THR A 257 -5.26 1.92 -18.83
C THR A 257 -6.77 1.74 -18.99
N CYS A 258 -7.55 2.24 -18.03
CA CYS A 258 -8.97 1.92 -17.94
C CYS A 258 -9.89 3.15 -17.89
N GLU A 259 -9.45 4.29 -17.33
CA GLU A 259 -10.28 5.50 -17.21
C GLU A 259 -10.61 6.12 -18.57
N PRO A 260 -9.67 6.25 -19.55
CA PRO A 260 -9.97 6.86 -20.84
C PRO A 260 -11.06 6.13 -21.64
N ILE A 261 -11.17 4.81 -21.45
CA ILE A 261 -12.16 3.96 -22.12
C ILE A 261 -13.37 3.64 -21.24
N ASN A 262 -13.41 4.18 -20.01
CA ASN A 262 -14.48 3.94 -19.04
C ASN A 262 -14.74 2.44 -18.76
N ARG A 263 -13.67 1.67 -18.57
CA ARG A 263 -13.75 0.20 -18.32
C ARG A 263 -12.95 -0.25 -17.11
N CYS A 264 -12.72 0.63 -16.14
CA CYS A 264 -12.07 0.22 -14.90
C CYS A 264 -12.91 -0.84 -14.19
N ASP A 265 -12.29 -1.98 -13.87
CA ASP A 265 -12.90 -2.97 -13.00
C ASP A 265 -12.95 -2.49 -11.54
N ARG A 266 -13.35 -3.35 -10.61
CA ARG A 266 -13.42 -2.98 -9.19
C ARG A 266 -12.03 -2.62 -8.63
N ASN A 267 -11.04 -3.44 -8.93
CA ASN A 267 -9.69 -3.31 -8.41
C ASN A 267 -9.02 -2.04 -8.93
N GLN A 268 -9.13 -1.77 -10.24
CA GLN A 268 -8.52 -0.59 -10.86
C GLN A 268 -9.05 0.73 -10.29
N LYS A 269 -10.30 0.76 -9.82
CA LYS A 269 -10.87 1.94 -9.17
C LYS A 269 -10.19 2.29 -7.84
N THR A 270 -9.51 1.34 -7.20
CA THR A 270 -8.85 1.56 -5.90
C THR A 270 -7.38 1.94 -6.03
N PHE A 271 -6.75 1.72 -7.19
CA PHE A 271 -5.31 1.88 -7.35
C PHE A 271 -4.80 3.29 -7.06
N LYS A 272 -5.61 4.32 -7.35
CA LYS A 272 -5.26 5.70 -7.01
C LYS A 272 -5.16 5.91 -5.51
N ALA A 273 -6.00 5.25 -4.70
CA ALA A 273 -5.91 5.32 -3.24
C ALA A 273 -4.53 4.89 -2.75
N TYR A 274 -4.03 3.75 -3.24
CA TYR A 274 -2.75 3.19 -2.84
C TYR A 274 -1.59 4.01 -3.35
N PHE A 275 -1.66 4.39 -4.63
CA PHE A 275 -0.63 5.20 -5.27
C PHE A 275 -0.41 6.53 -4.52
N THR A 276 -1.48 7.25 -4.22
CA THR A 276 -1.38 8.52 -3.51
C THR A 276 -1.04 8.33 -2.05
N GLY A 277 -1.71 7.39 -1.35
CA GLY A 277 -1.47 7.14 0.07
C GLY A 277 -0.03 6.71 0.35
N TRP A 278 0.50 5.74 -0.39
CA TRP A 278 1.88 5.26 -0.20
C TRP A 278 2.90 6.34 -0.55
N LEU A 279 2.76 7.05 -1.66
CA LEU A 279 3.70 8.13 -2.02
C LEU A 279 3.62 9.33 -1.07
N GLY A 280 2.42 9.63 -0.56
CA GLY A 280 2.19 10.65 0.46
C GLY A 280 3.02 10.36 1.71
N PHE A 281 2.86 9.19 2.32
CA PHE A 281 3.64 8.81 3.50
C PHE A 281 5.13 8.61 3.20
N MET A 282 5.49 8.14 2.00
CA MET A 282 6.88 8.02 1.57
C MET A 282 7.60 9.39 1.56
N SER A 283 6.88 10.50 1.34
CA SER A 283 7.46 11.84 1.38
C SER A 283 8.07 12.23 2.74
N LEU A 284 7.75 11.48 3.80
CA LEU A 284 8.31 11.67 5.15
C LEU A 284 9.73 11.12 5.31
N ILE A 285 10.11 10.13 4.48
CA ILE A 285 11.39 9.42 4.60
C ILE A 285 12.27 9.58 3.35
N VAL A 286 11.74 10.15 2.27
CA VAL A 286 12.46 10.44 1.03
C VAL A 286 12.71 11.95 0.93
N PRO A 287 13.90 12.38 0.47
CA PRO A 287 14.20 13.80 0.29
C PRO A 287 13.13 14.57 -0.51
N ALA A 288 12.76 15.74 0.00
CA ALA A 288 11.68 16.56 -0.56
C ALA A 288 11.91 16.97 -2.03
N ASN A 289 13.16 17.16 -2.46
CA ASN A 289 13.47 17.48 -3.86
C ASN A 289 13.07 16.37 -4.84
N ILE A 290 12.89 15.14 -4.36
CA ILE A 290 12.47 13.99 -5.19
C ILE A 290 10.95 13.89 -5.22
N THR A 291 10.28 14.14 -4.09
CA THR A 291 8.81 13.97 -3.96
C THR A 291 8.00 15.24 -4.26
N ALA A 292 8.61 16.42 -4.25
CA ALA A 292 7.90 17.71 -4.35
C ALA A 292 7.02 17.83 -5.60
N GLU A 293 7.51 17.40 -6.77
CA GLU A 293 6.74 17.48 -8.02
C GLU A 293 5.47 16.64 -7.96
N VAL A 294 5.59 15.37 -7.53
CA VAL A 294 4.44 14.46 -7.46
C VAL A 294 3.45 14.88 -6.37
N MET A 295 3.93 15.39 -5.24
CA MET A 295 3.08 15.95 -4.19
C MET A 295 2.33 17.20 -4.67
N GLY A 296 2.95 18.05 -5.48
CA GLY A 296 2.28 19.17 -6.16
C GLY A 296 1.14 18.69 -7.07
N LYS A 297 1.36 17.62 -7.84
CA LYS A 297 0.33 17.01 -8.68
C LYS A 297 -0.80 16.36 -7.84
N PHE A 298 -0.49 15.84 -6.66
CA PHE A 298 -1.51 15.34 -5.73
C PHE A 298 -2.42 16.45 -5.21
N LYS A 299 -1.89 17.64 -4.94
CA LYS A 299 -2.73 18.81 -4.59
C LYS A 299 -3.74 19.14 -5.70
N VAL A 300 -3.29 19.20 -6.95
CA VAL A 300 -4.17 19.43 -8.10
C VAL A 300 -5.18 18.29 -8.28
N SER A 301 -4.74 17.05 -8.08
CA SER A 301 -5.59 15.87 -8.16
C SER A 301 -6.64 15.83 -7.05
N ALA A 302 -6.33 16.26 -5.82
CA ALA A 302 -7.27 16.33 -4.71
C ALA A 302 -8.41 17.32 -4.99
N VAL A 303 -8.09 18.48 -5.59
CA VAL A 303 -9.11 19.44 -6.04
C VAL A 303 -10.02 18.81 -7.09
N ALA A 304 -9.45 18.17 -8.11
CA ALA A 304 -10.21 17.52 -9.17
C ALA A 304 -11.04 16.31 -8.65
N ALA A 305 -10.53 15.60 -7.65
CA ALA A 305 -11.22 14.51 -6.98
C ALA A 305 -12.44 15.01 -6.20
N GLY A 306 -12.30 16.09 -5.43
CA GLY A 306 -13.43 16.72 -4.73
C GLY A 306 -14.54 17.18 -5.69
N GLN A 307 -14.16 17.72 -6.86
CA GLN A 307 -15.12 18.09 -7.90
C GLN A 307 -15.91 16.90 -8.48
N GLN A 308 -15.37 15.68 -8.41
CA GLN A 308 -16.08 14.46 -8.81
C GLN A 308 -17.02 13.93 -7.72
N CYS A 309 -17.01 14.52 -6.52
CA CYS A 309 -17.90 14.17 -5.41
C CYS A 309 -19.12 15.07 -5.40
N SER A 310 -19.99 14.86 -6.40
CA SER A 310 -21.26 15.58 -6.58
C SER A 310 -22.40 14.65 -6.98
N GLY A 311 -22.17 13.33 -6.90
CA GLY A 311 -23.10 12.30 -7.35
C GLY A 311 -24.06 11.83 -6.26
N GLY A 312 -25.08 11.07 -6.68
CA GLY A 312 -26.10 10.50 -5.81
C GLY A 312 -27.11 11.51 -5.26
N SER A 313 -28.06 11.03 -4.46
CA SER A 313 -29.16 11.87 -3.94
C SER A 313 -28.73 12.82 -2.84
N ASP A 314 -27.63 12.53 -2.15
CA ASP A 314 -27.08 13.32 -1.05
C ASP A 314 -25.93 14.24 -1.48
N GLY A 315 -25.40 14.07 -2.71
CA GLY A 315 -24.31 14.86 -3.25
C GLY A 315 -22.91 14.39 -2.94
N ASN A 316 -22.73 13.34 -2.16
CA ASN A 316 -21.43 12.98 -1.61
C ASN A 316 -20.77 11.84 -2.37
N HIS A 317 -21.42 11.29 -3.41
CA HIS A 317 -20.85 10.19 -4.16
C HIS A 317 -19.78 10.67 -5.15
N CYS A 318 -18.59 10.11 -5.03
CA CYS A 318 -17.44 10.42 -5.87
C CYS A 318 -17.38 9.54 -7.12
N GLY A 319 -17.01 10.16 -8.24
CA GLY A 319 -16.59 9.46 -9.46
C GLY A 319 -15.11 9.05 -9.45
N VAL A 320 -14.72 8.21 -10.41
CA VAL A 320 -13.33 7.77 -10.57
C VAL A 320 -12.54 8.65 -11.55
N ARG A 321 -13.17 9.27 -12.55
CA ARG A 321 -12.48 10.02 -13.62
C ARG A 321 -12.26 11.49 -13.27
N TRP A 322 -11.26 11.76 -12.43
CA TRP A 322 -10.93 13.11 -11.94
C TRP A 322 -10.55 14.09 -13.06
N THR A 323 -10.08 13.60 -14.21
CA THR A 323 -9.78 14.43 -15.39
C THR A 323 -11.01 15.12 -15.97
N LYS A 324 -12.23 14.64 -15.65
CA LYS A 324 -13.50 15.30 -16.00
C LYS A 324 -13.86 16.49 -15.09
N LYS A 325 -13.06 16.77 -14.04
CA LYS A 325 -13.20 17.95 -13.16
C LYS A 325 -14.58 18.04 -12.52
N ALA A 326 -15.39 19.05 -12.84
CA ALA A 326 -16.74 19.22 -12.27
C ALA A 326 -17.82 18.40 -12.98
N GLU A 327 -17.54 17.80 -14.14
CA GLU A 327 -18.49 16.93 -14.82
C GLU A 327 -18.43 15.54 -14.19
N TRP A 328 -19.36 15.24 -13.27
CA TRP A 328 -19.44 13.93 -12.63
C TRP A 328 -19.47 12.81 -13.67
N ASP A 329 -18.68 11.77 -13.41
CA ASP A 329 -18.46 10.71 -14.37
C ASP A 329 -19.56 9.64 -14.41
N GLY A 330 -20.56 9.75 -13.54
CA GLY A 330 -21.72 8.87 -13.42
C GLY A 330 -21.44 7.58 -12.65
N THR A 331 -20.25 7.42 -12.07
CA THR A 331 -19.88 6.25 -11.27
C THR A 331 -19.96 6.55 -9.78
N MET A 332 -20.25 5.50 -9.00
CA MET A 332 -20.28 5.55 -7.53
C MET A 332 -19.94 4.17 -6.98
N GLY A 333 -19.40 4.13 -5.77
CA GLY A 333 -19.00 2.90 -5.09
C GLY A 333 -18.03 3.19 -3.96
N LEU A 334 -17.74 2.16 -3.17
CA LEU A 334 -16.77 2.23 -2.09
C LEU A 334 -15.38 2.57 -2.61
N GLU A 335 -15.03 2.01 -3.77
CA GLU A 335 -13.71 2.08 -4.39
C GLU A 335 -13.37 3.51 -4.83
N GLN A 336 -14.37 4.23 -5.35
CA GLN A 336 -14.23 5.64 -5.70
C GLN A 336 -14.00 6.50 -4.46
N GLN A 337 -14.77 6.28 -3.39
CA GLN A 337 -14.58 6.99 -2.12
C GLN A 337 -13.19 6.73 -1.55
N MET A 338 -12.73 5.48 -1.57
CA MET A 338 -11.39 5.11 -1.11
C MET A 338 -10.29 5.81 -1.93
N SER A 339 -10.44 5.90 -3.25
CA SER A 339 -9.50 6.63 -4.12
C SER A 339 -9.46 8.12 -3.82
N VAL A 340 -10.60 8.77 -3.58
CA VAL A 340 -10.63 10.18 -3.17
C VAL A 340 -10.01 10.37 -1.79
N LEU A 341 -10.34 9.50 -0.83
CA LEU A 341 -9.78 9.56 0.52
C LEU A 341 -8.26 9.39 0.51
N GLY A 342 -7.74 8.49 -0.32
CA GLY A 342 -6.30 8.28 -0.45
C GLY A 342 -5.54 9.52 -0.93
N VAL A 343 -6.09 10.32 -1.85
CA VAL A 343 -5.40 11.55 -2.31
C VAL A 343 -5.53 12.68 -1.29
N LEU A 344 -6.67 12.77 -0.59
CA LEU A 344 -6.86 13.70 0.51
C LEU A 344 -5.89 13.40 1.66
N ASN A 345 -5.75 12.12 2.02
CA ASN A 345 -4.77 11.67 3.01
C ASN A 345 -3.35 12.07 2.59
N ALA A 346 -2.96 11.82 1.34
CA ALA A 346 -1.63 12.17 0.85
C ALA A 346 -1.33 13.67 0.98
N VAL A 347 -2.28 14.54 0.63
CA VAL A 347 -2.12 16.00 0.70
C VAL A 347 -2.12 16.52 2.15
N MET A 348 -2.71 15.77 3.10
CA MET A 348 -2.67 16.12 4.54
C MET A 348 -1.34 15.75 5.22
N VAL A 349 -0.56 14.81 4.67
CA VAL A 349 0.70 14.35 5.28
C VAL A 349 1.63 15.50 5.71
N PRO A 350 1.91 16.52 4.86
CA PRO A 350 2.81 17.63 5.22
C PRO A 350 2.34 18.51 6.38
N PHE A 351 1.06 18.47 6.77
CA PHE A 351 0.54 19.29 7.87
C PHE A 351 0.75 18.67 9.24
N LYS A 352 0.94 17.34 9.33
CA LYS A 352 0.82 16.62 10.60
C LYS A 352 1.89 15.58 10.86
N ALA A 353 2.40 14.91 9.84
CA ALA A 353 3.14 13.67 10.05
C ALA A 353 4.63 13.93 10.28
N ASP A 354 5.16 13.46 11.42
CA ASP A 354 6.58 13.56 11.78
C ASP A 354 7.41 12.36 11.29
N GLY A 355 6.76 11.35 10.71
CA GLY A 355 7.36 10.10 10.23
C GLY A 355 6.66 8.86 10.81
N PRO A 356 6.92 7.66 10.27
CA PRO A 356 6.36 6.43 10.82
C PRO A 356 7.01 6.12 12.18
N TYR A 357 6.17 5.72 13.14
CA TYR A 357 6.64 5.16 14.41
C TYR A 357 7.34 3.81 14.19
N ASN A 358 8.32 3.52 15.04
CA ASN A 358 9.14 2.32 15.12
C ASN A 358 9.60 2.12 16.57
N THR A 359 10.37 1.06 16.83
CA THR A 359 10.85 0.73 18.18
C THR A 359 11.69 1.81 18.84
N ASP A 360 12.29 2.73 18.08
CA ASP A 360 13.24 3.73 18.57
C ASP A 360 12.61 5.11 18.79
N ASN A 361 11.42 5.38 18.24
CA ASN A 361 10.79 6.71 18.26
C ASN A 361 9.36 6.71 18.82
N GLY A 362 9.00 5.70 19.62
CA GLY A 362 7.72 5.68 20.35
C GLY A 362 6.63 4.81 19.72
N GLY A 363 6.97 3.87 18.83
CA GLY A 363 6.07 2.82 18.38
C GLY A 363 5.61 1.93 19.54
N THR A 364 4.31 1.77 19.70
CA THR A 364 3.70 1.03 20.83
C THR A 364 3.37 -0.41 20.48
N SER A 365 3.17 -0.71 19.20
CA SER A 365 2.82 -2.05 18.72
C SER A 365 4.02 -3.00 18.85
N LYS A 366 3.81 -4.13 19.53
CA LYS A 366 4.88 -5.09 19.88
C LYS A 366 5.21 -6.02 18.71
N SER A 367 6.48 -6.35 18.53
CA SER A 367 6.90 -7.39 17.59
C SER A 367 6.77 -8.79 18.21
N ASP A 368 6.38 -9.75 17.38
CA ASP A 368 6.50 -11.19 17.55
C ASP A 368 7.09 -11.80 16.27
N PRO A 369 8.42 -12.02 16.20
CA PRO A 369 9.07 -12.51 14.98
C PRO A 369 8.60 -13.88 14.50
N VAL A 370 7.98 -14.68 15.37
CA VAL A 370 7.36 -15.98 15.01
C VAL A 370 5.83 -15.88 14.89
N GLY A 371 5.29 -14.67 14.90
CA GLY A 371 3.86 -14.39 14.76
C GLY A 371 3.28 -15.08 13.54
N GLY A 372 2.04 -15.55 13.66
CA GLY A 372 1.31 -16.20 12.56
C GLY A 372 1.82 -17.59 12.13
N THR A 373 2.80 -18.16 12.84
CA THR A 373 3.33 -19.50 12.58
C THR A 373 2.83 -20.50 13.64
N ASN A 374 2.60 -21.76 13.24
CA ASN A 374 2.25 -22.86 14.14
C ASN A 374 3.49 -23.56 14.75
N GLU A 375 4.70 -23.00 14.56
CA GLU A 375 5.97 -23.59 15.01
C GLU A 375 6.84 -22.53 15.73
N GLN A 376 7.58 -22.93 16.76
CA GLN A 376 8.73 -22.17 17.29
C GLN A 376 9.94 -22.23 16.34
N ALA A 377 9.71 -22.22 15.03
CA ALA A 377 10.76 -22.47 14.04
C ALA A 377 11.57 -21.20 13.79
N ASN A 378 12.88 -21.30 14.04
CA ASN A 378 13.88 -20.27 13.80
C ASN A 378 13.68 -19.59 12.44
N VAL A 379 13.10 -18.40 12.47
CA VAL A 379 13.01 -17.51 11.30
C VAL A 379 14.37 -16.83 11.15
N GLY A 380 15.35 -17.58 10.64
CA GLY A 380 16.70 -17.11 10.37
C GLY A 380 17.63 -18.25 9.94
N PRO A 381 18.76 -17.94 9.29
CA PRO A 381 19.85 -18.91 9.20
C PRO A 381 20.21 -19.38 10.62
N ALA A 382 20.59 -20.66 10.77
CA ALA A 382 20.94 -21.23 12.07
C ALA A 382 21.95 -20.31 12.81
N PRO A 383 21.87 -20.19 14.14
CA PRO A 383 22.81 -19.38 14.90
C PRO A 383 24.24 -19.72 14.52
N ILE A 384 25.04 -18.72 14.14
CA ILE A 384 26.44 -18.90 13.79
C ILE A 384 27.13 -19.60 14.96
N THR A 385 27.55 -20.84 14.75
CA THR A 385 28.15 -21.66 15.80
C THR A 385 29.62 -21.25 15.99
N THR A 386 30.20 -21.66 17.11
CA THR A 386 31.66 -21.56 17.31
C THR A 386 32.42 -22.26 16.18
N GLY A 387 31.87 -23.35 15.64
CA GLY A 387 32.43 -24.06 14.48
C GLY A 387 32.49 -23.20 13.22
N ASP A 388 31.42 -22.45 12.92
CA ASP A 388 31.36 -21.57 11.75
C ASP A 388 32.36 -20.41 11.84
N ARG A 389 32.53 -19.83 13.03
CA ARG A 389 33.53 -18.77 13.29
C ARG A 389 34.96 -19.30 13.14
N VAL A 390 35.23 -20.50 13.64
CA VAL A 390 36.54 -21.16 13.48
C VAL A 390 36.80 -21.51 12.02
N GLY A 391 35.81 -22.06 11.31
CA GLY A 391 35.91 -22.39 9.89
C GLY A 391 36.18 -21.15 9.02
N ALA A 392 35.43 -20.07 9.23
CA ALA A 392 35.63 -18.80 8.53
C ALA A 392 37.01 -18.18 8.84
N GLY A 393 37.46 -18.25 10.09
CA GLY A 393 38.80 -17.80 10.50
C GLY A 393 39.92 -18.59 9.82
N ILE A 394 39.81 -19.91 9.78
CA ILE A 394 40.79 -20.78 9.10
C ILE A 394 40.81 -20.49 7.60
N LEU A 395 39.65 -20.39 6.95
CA LEU A 395 39.55 -20.11 5.52
C LEU A 395 40.19 -18.76 5.16
N THR A 396 39.94 -17.74 6.00
CA THR A 396 40.54 -16.40 5.84
C THR A 396 42.06 -16.46 6.01
N ALA A 397 42.56 -17.16 7.03
CA ALA A 397 43.99 -17.31 7.26
C ALA A 397 44.69 -18.03 6.10
N ILE A 398 44.10 -19.11 5.59
CA ILE A 398 44.61 -19.82 4.41
C ILE A 398 44.65 -18.89 3.20
N PHE A 399 43.56 -18.16 2.94
CA PHE A 399 43.50 -17.24 1.81
C PHE A 399 44.60 -16.17 1.89
N VAL A 400 44.78 -15.55 3.06
CA VAL A 400 45.84 -14.55 3.29
C VAL A 400 47.23 -15.15 3.15
N ILE A 401 47.48 -16.34 3.71
CA ILE A 401 48.79 -17.01 3.61
C ILE A 401 49.12 -17.35 2.17
N VAL A 402 48.15 -17.90 1.41
CA VAL A 402 48.33 -18.22 -0.01
C VAL A 402 48.59 -16.94 -0.81
N TRP A 403 47.86 -15.86 -0.55
CA TRP A 403 48.05 -14.57 -1.22
C TRP A 403 49.43 -13.95 -0.93
N VAL A 404 49.85 -13.95 0.33
CA VAL A 404 51.17 -13.46 0.74
C VAL A 404 52.27 -14.32 0.12
N GLY A 405 52.12 -15.65 0.15
CA GLY A 405 53.06 -16.59 -0.48
C GLY A 405 53.20 -16.37 -1.98
N ALA A 406 52.08 -16.19 -2.69
CA ALA A 406 52.08 -15.88 -4.13
C ALA A 406 52.77 -14.53 -4.42
N THR A 407 52.50 -13.53 -3.58
CA THR A 407 53.12 -12.19 -3.72
C THR A 407 54.62 -12.25 -3.47
N CYS A 408 55.06 -12.92 -2.40
CA CYS A 408 56.48 -13.13 -2.10
C CYS A 408 57.18 -13.95 -3.19
N PHE A 409 56.52 -14.99 -3.74
CA PHE A 409 57.07 -15.76 -4.85
C PHE A 409 57.27 -14.90 -6.10
N MET A 410 56.33 -14.00 -6.43
CA MET A 410 56.51 -13.06 -7.55
C MET A 410 57.61 -12.03 -7.30
N LEU A 411 57.84 -11.63 -6.04
CA LEU A 411 58.88 -10.66 -5.67
C LEU A 411 60.29 -11.29 -5.62
N VAL A 412 60.40 -12.59 -5.34
CA VAL A 412 61.70 -13.29 -5.18
C VAL A 412 62.04 -14.19 -6.37
N GLY A 413 61.05 -14.74 -7.06
CA GLY A 413 61.21 -15.64 -8.22
C GLY A 413 61.36 -14.94 -9.57
N GLY A 414 61.65 -13.64 -9.56
CA GLY A 414 61.87 -12.80 -10.75
C GLY A 414 63.34 -12.64 -11.14
N GLU A 415 64.18 -13.66 -10.88
CA GLU A 415 65.53 -13.80 -11.46
C GLU A 415 65.62 -14.98 -12.42
#